data_AF-A0A016SSU9-F1
#
_entry.id   AF-A0A016SSU9-F1
#
_cell.length_a   1.000
_cell.length_b   1.000
_cell.length_c   1.000
_cell.angle_alpha   90.00
_cell.angle_beta   90.00
_cell.angle_gamma   90.00
#
_symmetry.space_group_name_H-M   'P 1'
#
loop_
_entity.id
_entity.type
_entity.pdbx_description
1 polymer ?
#
loop_
_entity_poly.entity_id
_entity_poly.type
_entity_poly.pdbx_seq_one_letter_code
_entity_poly.pdbx_strand_id
1 'polypeptide(L)' 'MHPSPIYADDGTEIGTITKKFGGLLKELFTNADIFHVEFPEDFSVEEKSLILSTVFLIDFISFQDNNED' A
#
# COMPACT_ATOMS: atom_id res chain seq x y z
N MET A 1 6.61 0.80 -10.35
CA MET A 1 6.44 -0.25 -9.34
C MET A 1 5.25 -1.11 -9.71
N HIS A 2 5.28 -2.39 -9.37
CA HIS A 2 4.23 -3.34 -9.74
C HIS A 2 3.00 -3.17 -8.82
N PRO A 3 1.76 -3.09 -9.34
CA PRO A 3 0.56 -3.11 -8.52
C PRO A 3 0.40 -4.46 -7.82
N SER A 4 0.04 -4.44 -6.55
CA SER A 4 -0.33 -5.62 -5.76
C SER A 4 -1.87 -5.73 -5.74
N PRO A 5 -2.46 -6.73 -6.41
CA PRO A 5 -3.91 -6.91 -6.42
C PRO A 5 -4.42 -7.35 -5.04
N ILE A 6 -5.64 -6.91 -4.72
CA ILE A 6 -6.44 -7.36 -3.58
C ILE A 6 -7.48 -8.33 -4.13
N TYR A 7 -7.59 -9.51 -3.52
CA TYR A 7 -8.57 -10.52 -3.91
C TYR A 7 -9.60 -10.72 -2.80
N ALA A 8 -10.85 -10.94 -3.20
CA ALA A 8 -11.88 -11.48 -2.34
C ALA A 8 -11.66 -12.98 -2.12
N ASP A 9 -12.38 -13.57 -1.16
CA ASP A 9 -12.29 -14.99 -0.83
C ASP A 9 -12.60 -15.92 -2.03
N ASP A 10 -13.43 -15.45 -2.97
CA ASP A 10 -13.77 -16.18 -4.19
C ASP A 10 -12.74 -16.04 -5.31
N GLY A 11 -11.64 -15.32 -5.06
CA GLY A 11 -10.56 -15.08 -6.02
C GLY A 11 -10.83 -13.91 -6.98
N THR A 12 -11.92 -13.18 -6.82
CA THR A 12 -12.20 -11.98 -7.62
C THR A 12 -11.23 -10.86 -7.22
N GLU A 13 -10.63 -10.20 -8.21
CA GLU A 13 -9.82 -8.99 -7.95
C GLU A 13 -10.76 -7.83 -7.60
N ILE A 14 -10.55 -7.23 -6.44
CA ILE A 14 -11.42 -6.22 -5.84
C ILE A 14 -10.67 -4.93 -5.48
N GLY A 15 -9.47 -4.75 -6.01
CA GLY A 15 -8.70 -3.54 -5.76
C GLY A 15 -7.22 -3.73 -5.98
N THR A 16 -6.46 -2.65 -5.83
CA THR A 16 -5.01 -2.68 -5.94
C THR A 16 -4.34 -1.79 -4.90
N ILE A 17 -3.18 -2.20 -4.44
CA ILE A 17 -2.24 -1.38 -3.67
C ILE A 17 -1.00 -1.19 -4.54
N THR A 18 -0.60 0.06 -4.77
CA THR A 18 0.58 0.39 -5.57
C THR A 18 1.48 1.35 -4.80
N LYS A 19 2.69 0.93 -4.46
CA LYS A 19 3.73 1.86 -4.00
C LYS A 19 4.15 2.74 -5.19
N LYS A 20 3.95 4.04 -5.07
CA LYS A 20 4.32 5.03 -6.08
C LYS A 20 5.79 5.41 -5.86
N PHE A 21 6.56 5.37 -6.94
CA PHE A 21 7.91 5.90 -6.93
C PHE A 21 7.83 7.43 -6.85
N GLY A 22 8.36 8.01 -5.78
CA GLY A 22 8.36 9.45 -5.54
C GLY A 22 9.30 10.24 -6.45
N GLY A 23 10.15 9.56 -7.23
CA GLY A 23 11.21 10.17 -8.03
C GLY A 23 12.52 10.34 -7.27
N LEU A 24 13.64 10.39 -8.00
CA LEU A 24 15.00 10.55 -7.46
C LEU A 24 15.13 11.79 -6.53
N LEU A 25 14.41 12.86 -6.84
CA LEU A 25 14.41 14.10 -6.06
C LEU A 25 13.66 13.96 -4.72
N LYS A 26 12.70 13.05 -4.59
CA LYS A 26 11.94 12.89 -3.33
C LYS A 26 12.68 12.00 -2.34
N GLU A 27 13.44 11.02 -2.84
CA GLU A 27 14.34 10.18 -2.04
C GLU A 27 15.44 10.99 -1.35
N LEU A 28 15.91 12.09 -1.96
CA LEU A 28 16.96 12.95 -1.38
C LEU A 28 16.47 13.87 -0.25
N PHE A 29 15.16 14.09 -0.11
CA PHE A 29 14.61 15.07 0.84
C PHE A 29 13.65 14.48 1.88
N THR A 30 12.94 13.38 1.58
CA THR A 30 11.99 12.74 2.51
C THR A 30 11.96 11.23 2.28
N ASN A 31 12.29 10.43 3.32
CA ASN A 31 12.11 8.97 3.33
C ASN A 31 10.62 8.56 3.46
N ALA A 32 9.72 9.29 2.77
CA ALA A 32 8.28 9.11 2.86
C ALA A 32 7.78 8.30 1.67
N ASP A 33 7.34 7.08 1.94
CA ASP A 33 6.68 6.24 0.96
C ASP A 33 5.30 6.79 0.57
N ILE A 34 4.94 6.66 -0.70
CA ILE A 34 3.60 7.01 -1.20
C ILE A 34 2.91 5.74 -1.65
N PHE A 35 1.75 5.44 -1.08
CA PHE A 35 0.90 4.34 -1.53
C PHE A 35 -0.35 4.89 -2.20
N HIS A 36 -0.70 4.32 -3.35
CA HIS A 36 -1.98 4.49 -4.00
C HIS A 36 -2.81 3.23 -3.77
N VAL A 37 -4.05 3.41 -3.36
CA VAL A 37 -5.00 2.33 -3.07
C VAL A 37 -6.25 2.57 -3.90
N GLU A 38 -6.71 1.52 -4.57
CA GLU A 38 -7.94 1.50 -5.35
C GLU A 38 -8.82 0.35 -4.88
N PHE A 39 -10.09 0.62 -4.62
CA PHE A 39 -11.12 -0.36 -4.23
C PHE A 39 -12.51 0.17 -4.64
N PRO A 40 -13.53 -0.72 -4.78
CA PRO A 40 -14.91 -0.36 -5.07
C PRO A 40 -15.53 0.62 -4.04
N GLU A 41 -16.38 1.52 -4.52
CA GLU A 41 -17.00 2.56 -3.68
C GLU A 41 -17.88 1.98 -2.56
N ASP A 42 -18.53 0.85 -2.84
CA ASP A 42 -19.50 0.15 -2.00
C ASP A 42 -18.88 -0.65 -0.85
N PHE A 43 -17.55 -0.65 -0.71
CA PHE A 43 -16.89 -1.25 0.44
C PHE A 43 -17.39 -0.65 1.75
N SER A 44 -17.64 -1.53 2.71
CA SER A 44 -17.95 -1.21 4.10
C SER A 44 -16.82 -0.41 4.75
N VAL A 45 -17.12 0.24 5.88
CA VAL A 45 -16.12 0.97 6.66
C VAL A 45 -15.04 0.01 7.16
N GLU A 46 -15.43 -1.20 7.50
CA GLU A 46 -14.56 -2.28 7.96
C GLU A 46 -13.57 -2.70 6.87
N GLU A 47 -14.02 -2.93 5.63
CA GLU A 47 -13.16 -3.30 4.50
C GLU A 47 -12.16 -2.19 4.15
N LYS A 48 -12.62 -0.93 4.11
CA LYS A 48 -11.76 0.23 3.87
C LYS A 48 -10.70 0.36 4.97
N SER A 49 -11.10 0.12 6.22
CA SER A 49 -10.19 0.17 7.37
C SER A 49 -9.17 -0.97 7.35
N LEU A 50 -9.57 -2.17 6.91
CA LEU A 50 -8.68 -3.31 6.73
C LEU A 50 -7.60 -2.98 5.70
N ILE A 51 -7.98 -2.48 4.52
CA ILE A 51 -7.02 -2.11 3.47
C ILE A 51 -6.07 -1.02 3.96
N LEU A 52 -6.59 0.01 4.64
CA LEU A 52 -5.75 1.07 5.20
C LEU A 52 -4.75 0.53 6.24
N SER A 53 -5.19 -0.39 7.10
CA SER A 53 -4.33 -1.05 8.09
C SER A 53 -3.25 -1.89 7.42
N THR A 54 -3.57 -2.59 6.32
CA THR A 54 -2.60 -3.33 5.50
C THR A 54 -1.53 -2.40 4.92
N VAL A 55 -1.90 -1.21 4.43
CA VAL A 55 -0.93 -0.23 3.92
C VAL A 55 0.04 0.22 5.01
N PHE A 56 -0.47 0.53 6.21
CA PHE A 56 0.41 0.89 7.34
C PHE A 56 1.31 -0.27 7.77
N LEU A 57 0.82 -1.50 7.75
CA LEU A 57 1.62 -2.68 8.08
C LEU A 57 2.77 -2.89 7.08
N ILE A 58 2.51 -2.70 5.78
CA ILE A 58 3.55 -2.80 4.73
C ILE A 58 4.65 -1.76 4.97
N ASP A 59 4.28 -0.51 5.26
CA ASP A 59 5.22 0.57 5.57
C ASP A 59 6.04 0.27 6.83
N PHE A 60 5.39 -0.22 7.89
CA PHE A 60 6.02 -0.59 9.15
C PHE A 60 7.06 -1.72 9.00
N ILE A 61 6.75 -2.75 8.21
CA ILE A 61 7.70 -3.83 7.92
C ILE A 61 8.86 -3.30 7.07
N SER A 62 8.56 -2.50 6.04
CA SER A 62 9.59 -1.93 5.15
C SER A 62 10.56 -0.99 5.88
N PHE A 63 10.09 -0.28 6.91
CA PHE A 63 10.95 0.55 7.76
C PHE A 63 11.94 -0.29 8.57
N GLN A 64 11.58 -1.49 9.02
CA GLN A 64 12.50 -2.35 9.78
C GLN A 64 13.64 -2.89 8.91
N ASP A 65 13.33 -3.31 7.68
CA ASP A 65 14.35 -3.78 6.72
C ASP A 65 15.37 -2.69 6.36
N ASN A 66 14.96 -1.41 6.32
CA ASN A 66 15.85 -0.28 6.03
C ASN A 66 16.70 0.18 7.24
N ASN A 67 16.44 -0.36 8.45
CA ASN A 67 17.20 -0.02 9.67
C ASN A 67 18.08 -1.17 10.18
N GLU A 68 18.07 -2.33 9.51
CA GLU A 68 19.04 -3.40 9.69
C GLU A 68 20.11 -3.33 8.59
N ASP A 69 21.03 -2.36 8.72
CA ASP A 69 22.36 -2.37 8.07
C ASP A 69 23.43 -2.76 9.10
#